data_AF-A0A1H3Q4S0-F1
#
_entry.id   AF-A0A1H3Q4S0-F1
#
_cell.length_a   1.000
_cell.length_b   1.000
_cell.length_c   1.000
_cell.angle_alpha   90.00
_cell.angle_beta   90.00
_cell.angle_gamma   90.00
#
_symmetry.space_group_name_H-M   'P 1'
#
loop_
_entity.id
_entity.type
_entity.pdbx_description
1 polymer ?
#
loop_
_entity_poly.entity_id
_entity_poly.type
_entity_poly.pdbx_seq_one_letter_code
_entity_poly.pdbx_strand_id
1 'polypeptide(L)'
;DTIDGLAGNDTLSGGSGNDVLEGGDGTDMLYGGSGDDSLRGGAGANDYLSGDAGNDTYLFAAGEGNTNIYNYDTSAGRHDVLRFMEGVNPGEVTVTRDPGNLYLTLQSTGEKITISNYFYQDAAGPYVLDAIEFSDGTSWDVTTVKQKVLQGTAGADNITGFATNDTIDGLAGNDTLSGGNSNDVLEGGEGTDMLYGGSGGDSLRGGAGANDYLTGDGGNDTYLFNTADGKDTINNYDTEVASFDILRITDVSFENLWFSRSGNNLQLNIVGTDDQLTITNWYSGDIYQLNQIIAGSSILLNKHVDQLVSAMSSYEVPSGAGNVISQDVMDALQSVFTEVWL
;
A
#
# COMPACT_ATOMS: atom_id res chain seq x y z
N ASP A 1 -7.21 4.66 42.51
CA ASP A 1 -6.39 5.69 43.18
C ASP A 1 -6.16 6.89 42.26
N THR A 2 -5.54 7.95 42.75
CA THR A 2 -5.08 9.08 41.92
C THR A 2 -3.62 9.35 42.25
N ILE A 3 -2.76 9.32 41.24
CA ILE A 3 -1.31 9.41 41.35
C ILE A 3 -0.82 10.51 40.40
N ASP A 4 0.01 11.41 40.91
CA ASP A 4 0.53 12.58 40.20
C ASP A 4 2.06 12.61 40.36
N GLY A 5 2.79 12.53 39.24
CA GLY A 5 4.26 12.60 39.18
C GLY A 5 4.80 14.03 39.32
N LEU A 6 3.97 15.03 39.02
CA LEU A 6 4.29 16.46 39.04
C LEU A 6 5.38 16.86 38.04
N ALA A 7 6.65 16.80 38.44
CA ALA A 7 7.74 17.30 37.61
C ALA A 7 8.99 16.46 37.82
N GLY A 8 9.67 16.19 36.72
CA GLY A 8 10.78 15.24 36.68
C GLY A 8 10.40 14.03 35.84
N ASN A 9 11.28 13.03 35.82
CA ASN A 9 10.99 11.80 35.12
C ASN A 9 10.49 10.79 36.16
N ASP A 10 9.21 10.45 36.08
CA ASP A 10 8.52 9.66 37.08
C ASP A 10 8.19 8.25 36.59
N THR A 11 7.97 7.34 37.55
CA THR A 11 7.46 6.01 37.28
C THR A 11 6.29 5.76 38.20
N LEU A 12 5.10 5.70 37.62
CA LEU A 12 3.82 5.59 38.31
C LEU A 12 3.21 4.21 38.07
N SER A 13 2.61 3.63 39.10
CA SER A 13 1.90 2.35 39.02
C SER A 13 0.61 2.41 39.82
N GLY A 14 -0.53 2.17 39.16
CA GLY A 14 -1.87 2.14 39.76
C GLY A 14 -2.10 0.85 40.55
N GLY A 15 -1.80 -0.29 39.93
CA GLY A 15 -1.85 -1.60 40.57
C GLY A 15 -3.19 -2.29 40.35
N SER A 16 -4.09 -2.24 41.33
CA SER A 16 -5.40 -2.89 41.23
C SER A 16 -6.53 -1.92 41.56
N GLY A 17 -7.60 -2.01 40.78
CA GLY A 17 -8.72 -1.09 40.83
C GLY A 17 -8.63 -0.08 39.70
N ASN A 18 -9.56 0.87 39.69
CA ASN A 18 -9.61 1.90 38.66
C ASN A 18 -8.79 3.10 39.14
N ASP A 19 -7.72 3.41 38.42
CA ASP A 19 -6.71 4.38 38.79
C ASP A 19 -6.67 5.58 37.82
N VAL A 20 -6.21 6.73 38.32
CA VAL A 20 -5.95 7.93 37.52
C VAL A 20 -4.48 8.29 37.70
N LEU A 21 -3.70 8.25 36.63
CA LEU A 21 -2.27 8.51 36.61
C LEU A 21 -1.98 9.73 35.74
N GLU A 22 -1.34 10.75 36.31
CA GLU A 22 -0.83 11.94 35.61
C GLU A 22 0.69 11.99 35.80
N GLY A 23 1.46 11.94 34.71
CA GLY A 23 2.93 12.00 34.74
C GLY A 23 3.43 13.41 35.12
N GLY A 24 2.94 14.42 34.40
CA GLY A 24 3.27 15.82 34.65
C GLY A 24 4.34 16.34 33.70
N ASP A 25 5.31 17.10 34.20
CA ASP A 25 6.42 17.62 33.41
C ASP A 25 7.56 16.59 33.33
N GLY A 26 7.93 16.05 32.17
CA GLY A 26 9.15 15.25 32.05
C GLY A 26 9.13 14.12 31.01
N THR A 27 9.76 13.00 31.34
CA THR A 27 9.64 11.75 30.58
C THR A 27 9.18 10.68 31.54
N ASP A 28 7.92 10.31 31.44
CA ASP A 28 7.25 9.52 32.47
C ASP A 28 6.95 8.10 32.00
N MET A 29 6.85 7.18 32.96
CA MET A 29 6.44 5.79 32.74
C MET A 29 5.21 5.47 33.60
N LEU A 30 4.07 5.30 32.97
CA LEU A 30 2.79 5.05 33.64
C LEU A 30 2.31 3.62 33.36
N TYR A 31 1.99 2.89 34.43
CA TYR A 31 1.43 1.54 34.41
C TYR A 31 0.10 1.52 35.17
N GLY A 32 -1.02 1.32 34.47
CA GLY A 32 -2.37 1.24 35.07
C GLY A 32 -2.48 0.00 35.96
N GLY A 33 -2.40 -1.18 35.34
CA GLY A 33 -2.34 -2.46 36.03
C GLY A 33 -3.61 -3.27 35.80
N SER A 34 -4.53 -3.29 36.75
CA SER A 34 -5.76 -4.08 36.61
C SER A 34 -6.96 -3.27 37.05
N GLY A 35 -7.94 -3.13 36.19
CA GLY A 35 -9.07 -2.23 36.39
C GLY A 35 -9.16 -1.25 35.23
N ASP A 36 -10.19 -0.40 35.23
CA ASP A 36 -10.36 0.58 34.15
C ASP A 36 -9.60 1.86 34.53
N ASP A 37 -8.45 2.09 33.90
CA ASP A 37 -7.52 3.15 34.28
C ASP A 37 -7.57 4.36 33.34
N SER A 38 -7.18 5.53 33.85
CA SER A 38 -7.01 6.75 33.07
C SER A 38 -5.58 7.24 33.18
N LEU A 39 -4.87 7.31 32.06
CA LEU A 39 -3.45 7.63 32.00
C LEU A 39 -3.20 8.88 31.14
N ARG A 40 -2.42 9.83 31.66
CA ARG A 40 -1.95 11.01 30.92
C ARG A 40 -0.47 11.23 31.19
N GLY A 41 0.33 11.27 30.13
CA GLY A 41 1.76 11.56 30.23
C GLY A 41 2.02 12.95 30.81
N GLY A 42 1.31 13.95 30.28
CA GLY A 42 1.50 15.34 30.67
C GLY A 42 2.50 16.02 29.73
N ALA A 43 3.08 17.13 30.15
CA ALA A 43 4.00 17.89 29.32
C ALA A 43 5.38 17.24 29.30
N GLY A 44 5.87 16.82 28.14
CA GLY A 44 7.08 16.02 28.18
C GLY A 44 7.66 15.66 26.85
N ALA A 45 8.61 14.73 26.87
CA ALA A 45 9.06 14.09 25.66
C ALA A 45 9.20 12.59 25.90
N ASN A 46 8.44 11.82 25.12
CA ASN A 46 8.52 10.37 25.02
C ASN A 46 7.99 9.63 26.26
N ASP A 47 6.84 10.06 26.78
CA ASP A 47 6.17 9.33 27.85
C ASP A 47 5.77 7.92 27.40
N TYR A 48 5.80 6.97 28.33
CA TYR A 48 5.41 5.59 28.12
C TYR A 48 4.16 5.27 28.93
N LEU A 49 3.10 4.81 28.28
CA LEU A 49 1.81 4.52 28.92
C LEU A 49 1.39 3.07 28.61
N SER A 50 1.02 2.33 29.66
CA SER A 50 0.48 0.96 29.58
C SER A 50 -0.71 0.87 30.53
N GLY A 51 -1.92 0.72 30.00
CA GLY A 51 -3.13 0.49 30.80
C GLY A 51 -3.14 -0.91 31.44
N ASP A 52 -2.58 -1.89 30.73
CA ASP A 52 -2.55 -3.31 31.07
C ASP A 52 -3.95 -3.95 30.96
N ALA A 53 -4.60 -4.39 32.05
CA ALA A 53 -5.84 -5.17 31.96
C ALA A 53 -7.07 -4.37 32.40
N GLY A 54 -8.01 -4.14 31.49
CA GLY A 54 -9.23 -3.41 31.79
C GLY A 54 -9.79 -2.68 30.57
N ASN A 55 -10.59 -1.64 30.81
CA ASN A 55 -10.96 -0.69 29.75
C ASN A 55 -10.24 0.63 30.03
N ASP A 56 -9.09 0.82 29.41
CA ASP A 56 -8.21 1.92 29.74
C ASP A 56 -8.43 3.13 28.84
N THR A 57 -8.26 4.32 29.40
CA THR A 57 -8.32 5.58 28.65
C THR A 57 -7.00 6.32 28.73
N TYR A 58 -6.32 6.40 27.59
CA TYR A 58 -5.14 7.24 27.38
C TYR A 58 -5.60 8.64 26.98
N LEU A 59 -5.21 9.66 27.73
CA LEU A 59 -5.59 11.05 27.50
C LEU A 59 -4.41 11.80 26.87
N PHE A 60 -4.71 12.60 25.85
CA PHE A 60 -3.68 13.42 25.17
C PHE A 60 -4.23 14.80 24.82
N ALA A 61 -3.45 15.86 25.09
CA ALA A 61 -3.69 17.21 24.61
C ALA A 61 -2.51 17.72 23.76
N ALA A 62 -2.77 18.58 22.78
CA ALA A 62 -1.70 19.20 22.00
C ALA A 62 -0.78 20.05 22.89
N GLY A 63 0.53 19.96 22.67
CA GLY A 63 1.56 20.60 23.49
C GLY A 63 2.16 19.70 24.58
N GLU A 64 1.70 18.45 24.71
CA GLU A 64 2.19 17.46 25.68
C GLU A 64 3.45 16.71 25.22
N GLY A 65 3.83 16.86 23.96
CA GLY A 65 4.98 16.20 23.37
C GLY A 65 4.67 14.83 22.77
N ASN A 66 5.71 14.03 22.55
CA ASN A 66 5.56 12.71 21.97
C ASN A 66 5.20 11.68 23.05
N THR A 67 4.34 10.73 22.71
CA THR A 67 3.86 9.70 23.64
C THR A 67 3.93 8.32 23.00
N ASN A 68 4.32 7.31 23.76
CA ASN A 68 4.31 5.90 23.37
C ASN A 68 3.32 5.11 24.22
N ILE A 69 2.31 4.54 23.57
CA ILE A 69 1.30 3.68 24.18
C ILE A 69 1.66 2.22 23.86
N TYR A 70 1.67 1.39 24.90
CA TYR A 70 1.79 -0.05 24.81
C TYR A 70 0.49 -0.69 25.30
N ASN A 71 -0.46 -0.92 24.40
CA ASN A 71 -1.80 -1.39 24.76
C ASN A 71 -1.92 -2.92 24.73
N TYR A 72 -1.02 -3.66 25.37
CA TYR A 72 -1.16 -5.13 25.38
C TYR A 72 -2.24 -5.56 26.37
N ASP A 73 -3.46 -5.83 25.89
CA ASP A 73 -4.53 -6.39 26.70
C ASP A 73 -5.18 -7.63 26.06
N THR A 74 -5.26 -8.70 26.86
CA THR A 74 -5.89 -9.98 26.52
C THR A 74 -7.17 -10.23 27.32
N SER A 75 -7.62 -9.26 28.11
CA SER A 75 -8.82 -9.35 28.91
C SER A 75 -10.07 -9.43 28.01
N ALA A 76 -11.09 -10.12 28.51
CA ALA A 76 -12.31 -10.35 27.74
C ALA A 76 -13.21 -9.11 27.81
N GLY A 77 -13.58 -8.57 26.65
CA GLY A 77 -14.49 -7.41 26.58
C GLY A 77 -13.81 -6.07 26.86
N ARG A 78 -12.46 -6.02 26.81
CA ARG A 78 -11.68 -4.77 26.84
C ARG A 78 -12.20 -3.77 25.82
N HIS A 79 -12.01 -2.50 26.13
CA HIS A 79 -12.39 -1.38 25.30
C HIS A 79 -11.45 -0.21 25.59
N ASP A 80 -10.26 -0.28 25.01
CA ASP A 80 -9.20 0.69 25.26
C ASP A 80 -9.30 1.87 24.30
N VAL A 81 -9.10 3.08 24.83
CA VAL A 81 -9.38 4.32 24.12
C VAL A 81 -8.21 5.29 24.22
N LEU A 82 -7.76 5.80 23.09
CA LEU A 82 -7.04 7.08 23.06
C LEU A 82 -8.06 8.21 22.91
N ARG A 83 -8.10 9.13 23.87
CA ARG A 83 -8.98 10.30 23.83
C ARG A 83 -8.16 11.57 23.71
N PHE A 84 -8.32 12.21 22.57
CA PHE A 84 -7.82 13.56 22.34
C PHE A 84 -8.70 14.59 23.07
N MET A 85 -8.04 15.46 23.83
CA MET A 85 -8.64 16.58 24.56
C MET A 85 -8.94 17.76 23.64
N GLU A 86 -9.50 18.84 24.22
CA GLU A 86 -9.96 20.03 23.49
C GLU A 86 -8.94 20.54 22.46
N GLY A 87 -9.40 20.73 21.23
CA GLY A 87 -8.63 21.37 20.16
C GLY A 87 -8.00 20.42 19.15
N VAL A 88 -8.05 19.11 19.38
CA VAL A 88 -7.60 18.11 18.40
C VAL A 88 -8.80 17.47 17.70
N ASN A 89 -8.87 17.68 16.39
CA ASN A 89 -9.91 17.17 15.51
C ASN A 89 -9.33 16.13 14.54
N PRO A 90 -10.17 15.26 13.95
CA PRO A 90 -9.73 14.22 13.01
C PRO A 90 -8.86 14.72 11.85
N GLY A 91 -9.16 15.91 11.32
CA GLY A 91 -8.44 16.51 10.20
C GLY A 91 -7.06 17.08 10.53
N GLU A 92 -6.74 17.25 11.82
CA GLU A 92 -5.43 17.71 12.31
C GLU A 92 -4.44 16.55 12.51
N VAL A 93 -4.89 15.30 12.36
CA VAL A 93 -4.10 14.10 12.64
C VAL A 93 -3.77 13.35 11.36
N THR A 94 -2.49 13.32 11.04
CA THR A 94 -1.94 12.44 9.99
C THR A 94 -1.74 11.05 10.59
N VAL A 95 -2.17 10.02 9.86
CA VAL A 95 -2.13 8.62 10.31
C VAL A 95 -1.15 7.86 9.41
N THR A 96 -0.12 7.27 10.00
CA THR A 96 0.83 6.44 9.26
C THR A 96 1.11 5.13 9.96
N ARG A 97 1.62 4.16 9.18
CA ARG A 97 2.00 2.82 9.65
C ARG A 97 3.50 2.64 9.46
N ASP A 98 4.13 1.92 10.38
CA ASP A 98 5.53 1.49 10.28
C ASP A 98 5.72 0.16 10.99
N PRO A 99 6.13 -0.88 10.28
CA PRO A 99 5.27 -1.94 9.74
C PRO A 99 4.26 -2.56 10.72
N GLY A 100 4.51 -2.49 12.04
CA GLY A 100 3.61 -2.97 13.11
C GLY A 100 3.00 -1.88 14.00
N ASN A 101 3.57 -0.68 14.03
CA ASN A 101 3.12 0.45 14.86
C ASN A 101 2.13 1.34 14.11
N LEU A 102 1.22 1.94 14.87
CA LEU A 102 0.40 3.05 14.43
C LEU A 102 1.01 4.36 14.90
N TYR A 103 1.11 5.33 14.00
CA TYR A 103 1.57 6.67 14.28
C TYR A 103 0.46 7.68 14.01
N LEU A 104 0.15 8.48 15.01
CA LEU A 104 -0.76 9.62 14.92
C LEU A 104 0.08 10.88 15.11
N THR A 105 0.21 11.68 14.05
CA THR A 105 1.01 12.91 14.06
C THR A 105 0.11 14.12 13.97
N LEU A 106 0.20 15.02 14.95
CA LEU A 106 -0.51 16.29 14.94
C LEU A 106 0.17 17.25 13.96
N GLN A 107 -0.59 17.73 12.98
CA GLN A 107 -0.05 18.63 11.95
C GLN A 107 0.35 20.00 12.52
N SER A 108 -0.34 20.47 13.56
CA SER A 108 -0.12 21.78 14.16
C SER A 108 1.15 21.86 15.00
N THR A 109 1.53 20.77 15.68
CA THR A 109 2.66 20.73 16.62
C THR A 109 3.81 19.83 16.16
N GLY A 110 3.53 18.87 15.28
CA GLY A 110 4.47 17.80 14.90
C GLY A 110 4.60 16.70 15.96
N GLU A 111 3.81 16.77 17.04
CA GLU A 111 3.80 15.76 18.10
C GLU A 111 3.27 14.43 17.57
N LYS A 112 3.89 13.36 18.04
CA LYS A 112 3.63 12.00 17.58
C LYS A 112 3.20 11.11 18.75
N ILE A 113 1.99 10.57 18.64
CA ILE A 113 1.55 9.44 19.46
C ILE A 113 1.86 8.16 18.70
N THR A 114 2.62 7.27 19.34
CA THR A 114 2.96 5.95 18.84
C THR A 114 2.16 4.90 19.60
N ILE A 115 1.39 4.07 18.90
CA ILE A 115 0.75 2.90 19.48
C ILE A 115 1.54 1.67 19.01
N SER A 116 2.27 1.08 19.95
CA SER A 116 3.20 -0.02 19.70
C SER A 116 2.47 -1.28 19.29
N ASN A 117 2.92 -1.91 18.19
CA ASN A 117 2.39 -3.18 17.67
C ASN A 117 0.89 -3.17 17.30
N TYR A 118 0.27 -2.01 17.09
CA TYR A 118 -1.15 -1.88 16.74
C TYR A 118 -1.59 -2.82 15.61
N PHE A 119 -0.78 -2.98 14.57
CA PHE A 119 -1.09 -3.82 13.41
C PHE A 119 -0.67 -5.28 13.56
N TYR A 120 -0.27 -5.72 14.76
CA TYR A 120 0.06 -7.12 15.03
C TYR A 120 -1.15 -8.02 14.70
N GLN A 121 -0.89 -9.07 13.92
CA GLN A 121 -1.93 -9.96 13.37
C GLN A 121 -3.06 -9.18 12.66
N ASP A 122 -2.69 -8.27 11.76
CA ASP A 122 -3.65 -7.54 10.91
C ASP A 122 -4.59 -6.59 11.68
N ALA A 123 -4.11 -6.08 12.82
CA ALA A 123 -4.90 -5.34 13.81
C ALA A 123 -6.06 -6.16 14.42
N ALA A 124 -5.89 -7.48 14.52
CA ALA A 124 -6.78 -8.37 15.28
C ALA A 124 -6.14 -8.85 16.60
N GLY A 125 -4.92 -8.40 16.90
CA GLY A 125 -4.17 -8.77 18.09
C GLY A 125 -4.57 -8.01 19.36
N PRO A 126 -3.89 -8.30 20.48
CA PRO A 126 -4.17 -7.69 21.78
C PRO A 126 -3.68 -6.25 21.91
N TYR A 127 -3.01 -5.69 20.90
CA TYR A 127 -2.35 -4.37 20.95
C TYR A 127 -3.18 -3.20 20.42
N VAL A 128 -4.36 -3.49 19.84
CA VAL A 128 -5.22 -2.44 19.28
C VAL A 128 -5.85 -1.63 20.38
N LEU A 129 -5.98 -0.32 20.14
CA LEU A 129 -7.00 0.48 20.80
C LEU A 129 -8.33 0.25 20.07
N ASP A 130 -9.39 0.02 20.83
CA ASP A 130 -10.73 -0.21 20.30
C ASP A 130 -11.35 1.08 19.74
N ALA A 131 -10.94 2.26 20.25
CA ALA A 131 -11.32 3.55 19.70
C ALA A 131 -10.23 4.64 19.82
N ILE A 132 -10.26 5.57 18.87
CA ILE A 132 -9.56 6.87 18.95
C ILE A 132 -10.62 7.97 18.90
N GLU A 133 -10.82 8.66 20.02
CA GLU A 133 -11.85 9.67 20.22
C GLU A 133 -11.29 11.08 20.09
N PHE A 134 -12.02 11.96 19.41
CA PHE A 134 -11.62 13.35 19.13
C PHE A 134 -12.51 14.35 19.86
N SER A 135 -12.02 15.59 19.97
CA SER A 135 -12.71 16.66 20.72
C SER A 135 -14.04 17.12 20.09
N ASP A 136 -14.25 16.87 18.80
CA ASP A 136 -15.53 17.13 18.11
C ASP A 136 -16.56 16.00 18.27
N GLY A 137 -16.22 14.94 19.02
CA GLY A 137 -17.05 13.77 19.22
C GLY A 137 -16.92 12.70 18.12
N THR A 138 -16.06 12.91 17.13
CA THR A 138 -15.70 11.85 16.17
C THR A 138 -14.96 10.73 16.89
N SER A 139 -15.19 9.49 16.47
CA SER A 139 -14.46 8.32 16.93
C SER A 139 -14.03 7.48 15.74
N TRP A 140 -12.77 7.04 15.74
CA TRP A 140 -12.25 6.07 14.78
C TRP A 140 -12.17 4.70 15.45
N ASP A 141 -12.83 3.72 14.84
CA ASP A 141 -12.64 2.31 15.18
C ASP A 141 -11.43 1.73 14.42
N VAL A 142 -11.08 0.47 14.72
CA VAL A 142 -9.98 -0.26 14.05
C VAL A 142 -10.16 -0.25 12.53
N THR A 143 -11.38 -0.44 12.03
CA THR A 143 -11.66 -0.42 10.59
C THR A 143 -11.33 0.94 9.96
N THR A 144 -11.72 2.03 10.62
CA THR A 144 -11.43 3.39 10.18
C THR A 144 -9.94 3.68 10.20
N VAL A 145 -9.22 3.21 11.22
CA VAL A 145 -7.75 3.34 11.31
C VAL A 145 -7.07 2.58 10.17
N LYS A 146 -7.50 1.33 9.89
CA LYS A 146 -7.00 0.54 8.75
C LYS A 146 -7.17 1.30 7.43
N GLN A 147 -8.36 1.85 7.18
CA GLN A 147 -8.61 2.63 5.96
C GLN A 147 -7.76 3.91 5.86
N LYS A 148 -7.40 4.52 6.99
CA LYS A 148 -6.58 5.74 7.00
C LYS A 148 -5.13 5.50 6.65
N VAL A 149 -4.56 4.35 7.05
CA VAL A 149 -3.17 4.01 6.72
C VAL A 149 -2.97 3.49 5.29
N LEU A 150 -4.06 3.27 4.54
CA LEU A 150 -4.00 2.91 3.12
C LEU A 150 -4.08 4.13 2.19
N GLN A 151 -4.19 5.34 2.72
CA GLN A 151 -4.28 6.56 1.93
C GLN A 151 -2.89 7.06 1.56
N GLY A 152 -2.56 7.07 0.27
CA GLY A 152 -1.38 7.74 -0.25
C GLY A 152 -1.45 9.26 -0.14
N THR A 153 -0.33 9.89 -0.40
CA THR A 153 -0.09 11.33 -0.35
C THR A 153 0.53 11.81 -1.65
N ALA A 154 0.88 13.10 -1.76
CA ALA A 154 1.62 13.60 -2.92
C ALA A 154 3.15 13.46 -2.78
N GLY A 155 3.62 12.69 -1.81
CA GLY A 155 5.03 12.40 -1.56
C GLY A 155 5.28 10.90 -1.62
N ALA A 156 6.55 10.50 -1.50
CA ALA A 156 6.90 9.08 -1.51
C ALA A 156 6.35 8.34 -0.27
N ASP A 157 5.51 7.35 -0.52
CA ASP A 157 4.81 6.56 0.48
C ASP A 157 5.27 5.09 0.50
N ASN A 158 5.10 4.46 1.66
CA ASN A 158 5.29 3.03 1.83
C ASN A 158 4.03 2.46 2.48
N ILE A 159 3.17 1.87 1.66
CA ILE A 159 1.84 1.41 2.06
C ILE A 159 1.79 -0.10 1.96
N THR A 160 1.38 -0.73 3.05
CA THR A 160 1.10 -2.16 3.11
C THR A 160 -0.36 -2.36 3.45
N GLY A 161 -1.05 -3.10 2.60
CA GLY A 161 -2.39 -3.62 2.82
C GLY A 161 -2.46 -4.62 3.97
N PHE A 162 -3.57 -5.32 3.98
CA PHE A 162 -4.02 -6.22 5.02
C PHE A 162 -4.35 -7.58 4.42
N ALA A 163 -4.96 -8.46 5.21
CA ALA A 163 -5.40 -9.76 4.70
C ALA A 163 -6.72 -9.68 3.90
N THR A 164 -7.29 -8.49 3.72
CA THR A 164 -8.56 -8.23 3.04
C THR A 164 -8.33 -7.68 1.65
N ASN A 165 -9.35 -7.75 0.79
CA ASN A 165 -9.32 -7.01 -0.48
C ASN A 165 -9.21 -5.51 -0.20
N ASP A 166 -8.06 -4.95 -0.53
CA ASP A 166 -7.72 -3.56 -0.31
C ASP A 166 -7.66 -2.79 -1.64
N THR A 167 -7.81 -1.48 -1.54
CA THR A 167 -7.63 -0.56 -2.66
C THR A 167 -6.67 0.51 -2.21
N ILE A 168 -5.53 0.59 -2.87
CA ILE A 168 -4.41 1.47 -2.52
C ILE A 168 -4.09 2.33 -3.75
N ASP A 169 -4.06 3.64 -3.52
CA ASP A 169 -3.71 4.65 -4.51
C ASP A 169 -2.53 5.45 -3.94
N GLY A 170 -1.36 5.34 -4.57
CA GLY A 170 -0.13 6.05 -4.21
C GLY A 170 -0.19 7.54 -4.51
N LEU A 171 -1.06 7.94 -5.44
CA LEU A 171 -1.23 9.30 -5.94
C LEU A 171 -0.03 9.86 -6.68
N ALA A 172 0.87 10.57 -6.01
CA ALA A 172 2.04 11.17 -6.65
C ALA A 172 3.22 10.99 -5.72
N GLY A 173 4.36 10.61 -6.24
CA GLY A 173 5.44 10.19 -5.37
C GLY A 173 6.33 9.19 -6.06
N ASN A 174 7.18 8.53 -5.29
CA ASN A 174 7.82 7.31 -5.74
C ASN A 174 7.45 6.29 -4.69
N ASP A 175 6.38 5.55 -4.94
CA ASP A 175 5.66 4.84 -3.92
C ASP A 175 6.05 3.36 -3.89
N THR A 176 5.94 2.76 -2.72
CA THR A 176 6.07 1.32 -2.54
C THR A 176 4.76 0.80 -1.98
N LEU A 177 4.01 0.09 -2.81
CA LEU A 177 2.68 -0.43 -2.49
C LEU A 177 2.70 -1.94 -2.42
N SER A 178 2.15 -2.51 -1.35
CA SER A 178 1.96 -3.96 -1.21
C SER A 178 0.50 -4.27 -0.86
N GLY A 179 -0.17 -5.08 -1.67
CA GLY A 179 -1.55 -5.50 -1.44
C GLY A 179 -1.68 -6.44 -0.24
N GLY A 180 -0.91 -7.53 -0.26
CA GLY A 180 -0.83 -8.47 0.84
C GLY A 180 -1.50 -9.79 0.50
N ASN A 181 -2.61 -10.12 1.16
CA ASN A 181 -3.38 -11.31 0.81
C ASN A 181 -4.77 -10.91 0.32
N SER A 182 -5.38 -11.82 -0.43
CA SER A 182 -6.66 -11.62 -1.11
C SER A 182 -6.52 -10.75 -2.35
N ASN A 183 -7.62 -10.28 -2.92
CA ASN A 183 -7.59 -9.65 -4.24
C ASN A 183 -7.55 -8.13 -4.08
N ASP A 184 -6.41 -7.53 -4.41
CA ASP A 184 -6.13 -6.13 -4.19
C ASP A 184 -6.15 -5.30 -5.47
N VAL A 185 -6.36 -3.99 -5.32
CA VAL A 185 -6.26 -3.01 -6.40
C VAL A 185 -5.19 -2.00 -6.02
N LEU A 186 -4.11 -1.95 -6.81
CA LEU A 186 -2.97 -1.07 -6.60
C LEU A 186 -2.81 -0.11 -7.79
N GLU A 187 -2.88 1.20 -7.53
CA GLU A 187 -2.53 2.26 -8.47
C GLU A 187 -1.32 3.01 -7.90
N GLY A 188 -0.20 3.05 -8.62
CA GLY A 188 0.98 3.82 -8.21
C GLY A 188 0.75 5.32 -8.34
N GLY A 189 0.35 5.76 -9.53
CA GLY A 189 -0.02 7.15 -9.81
C GLY A 189 1.06 7.89 -10.59
N GLU A 190 1.42 9.11 -10.20
CA GLU A 190 2.53 9.84 -10.82
C GLU A 190 3.85 9.51 -10.14
N GLY A 191 4.88 9.22 -10.93
CA GLY A 191 6.24 9.00 -10.44
C GLY A 191 6.60 7.52 -10.38
N THR A 192 7.81 7.20 -9.93
CA THR A 192 8.39 5.86 -10.13
C THR A 192 8.03 4.91 -9.00
N ASP A 193 7.13 3.99 -9.28
CA ASP A 193 6.47 3.19 -8.26
C ASP A 193 6.87 1.71 -8.29
N MET A 194 6.78 1.08 -7.13
CA MET A 194 6.98 -0.36 -6.92
C MET A 194 5.71 -0.97 -6.34
N LEU A 195 5.04 -1.81 -7.13
CA LEU A 195 3.79 -2.46 -6.77
C LEU A 195 3.98 -3.97 -6.61
N TYR A 196 3.53 -4.49 -5.48
CA TYR A 196 3.54 -5.92 -5.12
C TYR A 196 2.12 -6.37 -4.77
N GLY A 197 1.48 -7.16 -5.63
CA GLY A 197 0.13 -7.69 -5.41
C GLY A 197 0.10 -8.56 -4.15
N GLY A 198 0.84 -9.66 -4.18
CA GLY A 198 1.02 -10.56 -3.06
C GLY A 198 0.37 -11.89 -3.34
N SER A 199 -0.61 -12.31 -2.54
CA SER A 199 -1.34 -13.55 -2.82
C SER A 199 -2.80 -13.26 -3.11
N GLY A 200 -3.32 -13.76 -4.22
CA GLY A 200 -4.68 -13.47 -4.66
C GLY A 200 -4.70 -13.05 -6.11
N GLY A 201 -5.87 -12.69 -6.63
CA GLY A 201 -5.97 -12.13 -7.97
C GLY A 201 -5.94 -10.62 -7.93
N ASP A 202 -4.79 -10.03 -8.19
CA ASP A 202 -4.55 -8.61 -7.98
C ASP A 202 -4.69 -7.79 -9.27
N SER A 203 -5.01 -6.51 -9.13
CA SER A 203 -5.09 -5.54 -10.23
C SER A 203 -4.07 -4.44 -10.01
N LEU A 204 -3.02 -4.40 -10.83
CA LEU A 204 -1.90 -3.48 -10.68
C LEU A 204 -1.81 -2.50 -11.85
N ARG A 205 -1.64 -1.21 -11.56
CA ARG A 205 -1.35 -0.17 -12.54
C ARG A 205 -0.23 0.74 -12.01
N GLY A 206 0.84 0.89 -12.80
CA GLY A 206 1.96 1.77 -12.47
C GLY A 206 1.48 3.23 -12.36
N GLY A 207 0.83 3.70 -13.41
CA GLY A 207 0.26 5.04 -13.44
C GLY A 207 0.95 5.85 -14.53
N ALA A 208 1.05 7.17 -14.37
CA ALA A 208 1.46 8.06 -15.46
C ALA A 208 2.95 8.38 -15.47
N GLY A 209 3.56 8.22 -16.66
CA GLY A 209 4.73 8.95 -17.13
C GLY A 209 6.10 8.51 -16.60
N ALA A 210 6.15 7.65 -15.58
CA ALA A 210 7.40 7.16 -15.01
C ALA A 210 7.71 5.73 -15.49
N ASN A 211 8.60 5.05 -14.79
CA ASN A 211 9.04 3.71 -15.15
C ASN A 211 8.76 2.78 -13.97
N ASP A 212 7.58 2.18 -13.95
CA ASP A 212 7.12 1.47 -12.76
C ASP A 212 7.55 0.02 -12.77
N TYR A 213 7.58 -0.59 -11.58
CA TYR A 213 7.89 -2.00 -11.39
C TYR A 213 6.71 -2.73 -10.74
N LEU A 214 6.12 -3.67 -11.47
CA LEU A 214 4.92 -4.39 -11.05
C LEU A 214 5.20 -5.88 -10.92
N THR A 215 4.84 -6.46 -9.77
CA THR A 215 4.83 -7.91 -9.52
C THR A 215 3.48 -8.28 -8.92
N GLY A 216 2.70 -9.12 -9.60
CA GLY A 216 1.46 -9.68 -9.03
C GLY A 216 1.71 -10.73 -7.95
N ASP A 217 2.87 -11.40 -8.02
CA ASP A 217 3.27 -12.53 -7.18
C ASP A 217 2.42 -13.77 -7.46
N GLY A 218 1.59 -14.23 -6.52
CA GLY A 218 0.86 -15.50 -6.67
C GLY A 218 -0.63 -15.28 -6.86
N GLY A 219 -1.20 -15.88 -7.91
CA GLY A 219 -2.64 -15.95 -8.10
C GLY A 219 -3.04 -15.68 -9.55
N ASN A 220 -4.05 -14.84 -9.79
CA ASN A 220 -4.49 -14.54 -11.17
C ASN A 220 -4.51 -13.03 -11.36
N ASP A 221 -3.40 -12.50 -11.84
CA ASP A 221 -3.16 -11.06 -11.78
C ASP A 221 -3.52 -10.35 -13.08
N THR A 222 -3.92 -9.10 -12.93
CA THR A 222 -4.23 -8.19 -14.03
C THR A 222 -3.32 -6.99 -13.96
N TYR A 223 -2.40 -6.89 -14.92
CA TYR A 223 -1.59 -5.71 -15.14
C TYR A 223 -2.31 -4.77 -16.12
N LEU A 224 -2.45 -3.51 -15.75
CA LEU A 224 -3.07 -2.46 -16.55
C LEU A 224 -1.99 -1.54 -17.09
N PHE A 225 -2.07 -1.22 -18.38
CA PHE A 225 -1.13 -0.32 -19.03
C PHE A 225 -1.85 0.46 -20.13
N ASN A 226 -1.63 1.77 -20.26
CA ASN A 226 -2.24 2.64 -21.25
C ASN A 226 -1.19 3.53 -21.93
N THR A 227 -1.61 4.36 -22.88
CA THR A 227 -0.76 5.45 -23.38
C THR A 227 -0.47 6.46 -22.27
N ALA A 228 0.73 7.05 -22.32
CA ALA A 228 1.28 7.96 -21.31
C ALA A 228 1.59 7.32 -19.95
N ASP A 229 1.49 6.00 -19.79
CA ASP A 229 1.91 5.31 -18.56
C ASP A 229 3.45 5.23 -18.46
N GLY A 230 4.18 5.42 -19.56
CA GLY A 230 5.64 5.53 -19.55
C GLY A 230 6.34 4.21 -19.87
N LYS A 231 7.39 3.86 -19.11
CA LYS A 231 8.22 2.67 -19.42
C LYS A 231 8.28 1.67 -18.29
N ASP A 232 7.24 0.86 -18.23
CA ASP A 232 7.02 -0.04 -17.10
C ASP A 232 7.68 -1.40 -17.29
N THR A 233 7.90 -2.05 -16.16
CA THR A 233 8.48 -3.38 -16.06
C THR A 233 7.55 -4.29 -15.26
N ILE A 234 7.14 -5.39 -15.87
CA ILE A 234 6.41 -6.47 -15.20
C ILE A 234 7.35 -7.63 -14.90
N ASN A 235 7.27 -8.16 -13.70
CA ASN A 235 7.83 -9.45 -13.32
C ASN A 235 6.70 -10.41 -12.97
N ASN A 236 6.35 -11.29 -13.92
CA ASN A 236 5.32 -12.30 -13.72
C ASN A 236 5.92 -13.64 -13.26
N TYR A 237 6.87 -13.60 -12.32
CA TYR A 237 7.43 -14.82 -11.76
C TYR A 237 6.38 -15.49 -10.88
N ASP A 238 5.67 -16.46 -11.43
CA ASP A 238 4.62 -17.18 -10.73
C ASP A 238 4.82 -18.69 -10.82
N THR A 239 4.80 -19.33 -9.65
CA THR A 239 4.99 -20.77 -9.49
C THR A 239 3.69 -21.50 -9.13
N GLU A 240 2.58 -20.78 -8.99
CA GLU A 240 1.28 -21.35 -8.71
C GLU A 240 0.80 -22.18 -9.91
N VAL A 241 0.19 -23.32 -9.61
CA VAL A 241 -0.29 -24.22 -10.65
C VAL A 241 -1.62 -23.70 -11.18
N ALA A 242 -1.68 -23.48 -12.49
CA ALA A 242 -2.88 -23.00 -13.20
C ALA A 242 -3.28 -21.55 -12.89
N SER A 243 -2.31 -20.73 -12.48
CA SER A 243 -2.47 -19.28 -12.53
C SER A 243 -2.72 -18.78 -13.95
N PHE A 244 -3.37 -17.63 -13.99
CA PHE A 244 -3.87 -17.01 -15.20
C PHE A 244 -3.69 -15.49 -15.13
N ASP A 245 -2.52 -15.05 -15.57
CA ASP A 245 -2.14 -13.65 -15.55
C ASP A 245 -2.42 -12.98 -16.89
N ILE A 246 -2.88 -11.75 -16.82
CA ILE A 246 -3.24 -10.97 -18.00
C ILE A 246 -2.61 -9.59 -17.97
N LEU A 247 -2.16 -9.14 -19.14
CA LEU A 247 -1.95 -7.73 -19.42
C LEU A 247 -3.17 -7.18 -20.14
N ARG A 248 -3.67 -6.03 -19.71
CA ARG A 248 -4.77 -5.32 -20.37
C ARG A 248 -4.35 -3.90 -20.75
N ILE A 249 -4.37 -3.65 -22.05
CA ILE A 249 -4.14 -2.34 -22.68
C ILE A 249 -5.46 -1.85 -23.26
N THR A 250 -6.05 -0.81 -22.67
CA THR A 250 -7.46 -0.47 -22.96
C THR A 250 -7.65 0.57 -24.06
N ASP A 251 -6.69 1.45 -24.25
CA ASP A 251 -6.76 2.60 -25.16
C ASP A 251 -5.99 2.41 -26.47
N VAL A 252 -5.38 1.23 -26.67
CA VAL A 252 -4.59 0.88 -27.85
C VAL A 252 -5.19 -0.32 -28.58
N SER A 253 -5.37 -0.19 -29.90
CA SER A 253 -5.66 -1.33 -30.78
C SER A 253 -4.42 -2.17 -31.02
N PHE A 254 -4.56 -3.50 -31.12
CA PHE A 254 -3.43 -4.42 -31.30
C PHE A 254 -2.50 -4.07 -32.48
N GLU A 255 -3.02 -3.45 -33.54
CA GLU A 255 -2.25 -3.02 -34.72
C GLU A 255 -1.15 -1.98 -34.37
N ASN A 256 -1.32 -1.27 -33.25
CA ASN A 256 -0.38 -0.28 -32.76
C ASN A 256 0.58 -0.84 -31.69
N LEU A 257 0.61 -2.16 -31.49
CA LEU A 257 1.54 -2.82 -30.59
C LEU A 257 2.68 -3.46 -31.38
N TRP A 258 3.91 -3.12 -30.99
CA TRP A 258 5.10 -3.73 -31.56
C TRP A 258 5.78 -4.66 -30.56
N PHE A 259 5.92 -5.92 -30.93
CA PHE A 259 6.50 -6.98 -30.10
C PHE A 259 7.96 -7.21 -30.51
N SER A 260 8.87 -7.17 -29.54
CA SER A 260 10.28 -7.44 -29.77
C SER A 260 10.89 -8.22 -28.60
N ARG A 261 12.00 -8.90 -28.89
CA ARG A 261 12.77 -9.63 -27.88
C ARG A 261 14.05 -8.86 -27.56
N SER A 262 14.29 -8.63 -26.27
CA SER A 262 15.55 -8.05 -25.77
C SER A 262 16.15 -8.98 -24.70
N GLY A 263 17.17 -9.74 -25.09
CA GLY A 263 17.73 -10.77 -24.23
C GLY A 263 16.70 -11.86 -23.89
N ASN A 264 16.37 -11.98 -22.60
CA ASN A 264 15.32 -12.89 -22.11
C ASN A 264 13.96 -12.19 -21.88
N ASN A 265 13.86 -10.90 -22.17
CA ASN A 265 12.64 -10.13 -21.94
C ASN A 265 11.81 -10.02 -23.22
N LEU A 266 10.49 -9.95 -23.04
CA LEU A 266 9.56 -9.50 -24.05
C LEU A 266 9.36 -8.00 -23.89
N GLN A 267 9.44 -7.26 -24.99
CA GLN A 267 9.19 -5.82 -25.02
C GLN A 267 7.99 -5.52 -25.92
N LEU A 268 7.05 -4.74 -25.41
CA LEU A 268 5.90 -4.21 -26.12
C LEU A 268 6.07 -2.70 -26.23
N ASN A 269 6.13 -2.18 -27.44
CA ASN A 269 6.13 -0.74 -27.70
C ASN A 269 4.76 -0.31 -28.20
N ILE A 270 4.22 0.79 -27.66
CA ILE A 270 3.04 1.42 -28.24
C ILE A 270 3.50 2.37 -29.35
N VAL A 271 3.21 1.99 -30.58
CA VAL A 271 3.61 2.73 -31.78
C VAL A 271 3.00 4.12 -31.77
N GLY A 272 3.81 5.12 -32.11
CA GLY A 272 3.41 6.53 -32.11
C GLY A 272 3.66 7.25 -30.78
N THR A 273 4.09 6.54 -29.74
CA THR A 273 4.35 7.06 -28.39
C THR A 273 5.77 6.72 -27.91
N ASP A 274 6.13 7.22 -26.73
CA ASP A 274 7.35 6.81 -26.01
C ASP A 274 7.11 5.63 -25.06
N ASP A 275 5.86 5.15 -24.96
CA ASP A 275 5.44 4.14 -24.00
C ASP A 275 5.98 2.74 -24.38
N GLN A 276 6.47 2.03 -23.37
CA GLN A 276 7.01 0.69 -23.53
C GLN A 276 6.73 -0.14 -22.27
N LEU A 277 6.31 -1.38 -22.47
CA LEU A 277 6.22 -2.35 -21.40
C LEU A 277 7.27 -3.45 -21.59
N THR A 278 8.04 -3.73 -20.54
CA THR A 278 8.98 -4.84 -20.50
C THR A 278 8.46 -5.94 -19.59
N ILE A 279 8.15 -7.11 -20.15
CA ILE A 279 7.86 -8.31 -19.35
C ILE A 279 9.17 -9.09 -19.20
N THR A 280 9.69 -9.09 -17.97
CA THR A 280 11.01 -9.64 -17.67
C THR A 280 11.01 -11.15 -17.74
N ASN A 281 12.12 -11.72 -18.22
CA ASN A 281 12.35 -13.16 -18.24
C ASN A 281 11.32 -14.02 -19.00
N TRP A 282 10.47 -13.43 -19.86
CA TRP A 282 9.52 -14.14 -20.72
C TRP A 282 10.09 -15.40 -21.39
N TYR A 283 11.35 -15.33 -21.85
CA TYR A 283 12.05 -16.42 -22.55
C TYR A 283 12.86 -17.34 -21.63
N SER A 284 12.79 -17.16 -20.31
CA SER A 284 13.48 -17.98 -19.31
C SER A 284 12.65 -19.18 -18.83
N GLY A 285 11.35 -19.21 -19.13
CA GLY A 285 10.44 -20.32 -18.84
C GLY A 285 8.98 -19.88 -18.72
N ASP A 286 8.05 -20.83 -18.75
CA ASP A 286 6.61 -20.56 -18.76
C ASP A 286 6.14 -19.84 -17.48
N ILE A 287 6.82 -20.03 -16.36
CA ILE A 287 6.56 -19.36 -15.07
C ILE A 287 6.85 -17.85 -15.05
N TYR A 288 7.31 -17.28 -16.17
CA TYR A 288 7.53 -15.83 -16.34
C TYR A 288 6.60 -15.22 -17.39
N GLN A 289 5.75 -16.04 -18.02
CA GLN A 289 4.89 -15.61 -19.11
C GLN A 289 3.51 -15.29 -18.58
N LEU A 290 2.98 -14.14 -18.99
CA LEU A 290 1.55 -13.89 -18.90
C LEU A 290 0.79 -14.90 -19.76
N ASN A 291 -0.45 -15.24 -19.39
CA ASN A 291 -1.30 -16.13 -20.16
C ASN A 291 -1.95 -15.40 -21.35
N GLN A 292 -2.31 -14.12 -21.16
CA GLN A 292 -2.93 -13.30 -22.19
C GLN A 292 -2.43 -11.85 -22.21
N ILE A 293 -2.46 -11.28 -23.41
CA ILE A 293 -2.31 -9.84 -23.64
C ILE A 293 -3.58 -9.38 -24.36
N ILE A 294 -4.29 -8.43 -23.76
CA ILE A 294 -5.54 -7.88 -24.27
C ILE A 294 -5.27 -6.45 -24.75
N ALA A 295 -5.64 -6.15 -25.99
CA ALA A 295 -5.50 -4.82 -26.60
C ALA A 295 -6.87 -4.37 -27.13
N GLY A 296 -7.50 -3.42 -26.45
CA GLY A 296 -8.90 -3.06 -26.66
C GLY A 296 -9.81 -4.28 -26.43
N SER A 297 -10.45 -4.78 -27.48
CA SER A 297 -11.28 -6.00 -27.43
C SER A 297 -10.57 -7.27 -27.92
N SER A 298 -9.36 -7.15 -28.43
CA SER A 298 -8.63 -8.26 -29.06
C SER A 298 -7.77 -9.00 -28.05
N ILE A 299 -7.69 -10.32 -28.20
CA ILE A 299 -6.96 -11.19 -27.26
C ILE A 299 -5.83 -11.90 -27.98
N LEU A 300 -4.62 -11.78 -27.43
CA LEU A 300 -3.44 -12.56 -27.80
C LEU A 300 -3.13 -13.56 -26.71
N LEU A 301 -3.05 -14.84 -27.08
CA LEU A 301 -2.61 -15.90 -26.19
C LEU A 301 -1.07 -15.98 -26.21
N ASN A 302 -0.47 -16.27 -25.05
CA ASN A 302 0.99 -16.36 -24.90
C ASN A 302 1.70 -17.23 -25.95
N LYS A 303 1.09 -18.39 -26.30
CA LYS A 303 1.56 -19.32 -27.34
C LYS A 303 1.71 -18.71 -28.73
N HIS A 304 1.11 -17.55 -28.99
CA HIS A 304 1.20 -16.85 -30.27
C HIS A 304 2.17 -15.65 -30.26
N VAL A 305 2.72 -15.27 -29.09
CA VAL A 305 3.64 -14.12 -28.98
C VAL A 305 4.88 -14.29 -29.86
N ASP A 306 5.44 -15.50 -29.92
CA ASP A 306 6.63 -15.78 -30.73
C ASP A 306 6.39 -15.61 -32.24
N GLN A 307 5.15 -15.80 -32.71
CA GLN A 307 4.80 -15.57 -34.11
C GLN A 307 4.88 -14.08 -34.44
N LEU A 308 4.38 -13.22 -33.55
CA LEU A 308 4.48 -11.76 -33.71
C LEU A 308 5.94 -11.29 -33.63
N VAL A 309 6.67 -11.70 -32.59
CA VAL A 309 8.08 -11.33 -32.43
C VAL A 309 8.92 -11.76 -33.64
N SER A 310 8.69 -12.97 -34.16
CA SER A 310 9.40 -13.46 -35.35
C SER A 310 9.06 -12.65 -36.60
N ALA A 311 7.77 -12.37 -36.83
CA ALA A 311 7.32 -11.59 -37.99
C ALA A 311 7.84 -10.13 -37.95
N MET A 312 7.88 -9.54 -36.76
CA MET A 312 8.33 -8.16 -36.54
C MET A 312 9.86 -8.01 -36.53
N SER A 313 10.61 -9.08 -36.22
CA SER A 313 12.08 -9.03 -36.07
C SER A 313 12.88 -8.57 -37.30
N SER A 314 12.27 -8.66 -38.50
CA SER A 314 12.92 -8.25 -39.76
C SER A 314 12.83 -6.75 -40.05
N TYR A 315 12.11 -5.99 -39.21
CA TYR A 315 11.87 -4.57 -39.37
C TYR A 315 12.46 -3.79 -38.19
N GLU A 316 12.71 -2.50 -38.40
CA GLU A 316 13.12 -1.62 -37.31
C GLU A 316 11.96 -1.39 -36.34
N VAL A 317 12.26 -1.41 -35.04
CA VAL A 317 11.29 -1.14 -33.98
C VAL A 317 10.79 0.30 -34.11
N PRO A 318 9.49 0.53 -34.38
CA PRO A 318 8.91 1.88 -34.34
C PRO A 318 8.93 2.34 -32.89
N SER A 319 9.91 3.17 -32.54
CA SER A 319 10.09 3.68 -31.18
C SER A 319 10.14 5.19 -31.21
N GLY A 320 9.47 5.83 -30.26
CA GLY A 320 9.49 7.27 -30.13
C GLY A 320 8.22 7.95 -30.63
N ALA A 321 7.87 9.05 -29.98
CA ALA A 321 6.70 9.86 -30.33
C ALA A 321 6.64 10.22 -31.83
N GLY A 322 5.50 9.91 -32.47
CA GLY A 322 5.23 10.21 -33.87
C GLY A 322 5.76 9.19 -34.89
N ASN A 323 6.47 8.15 -34.46
CA ASN A 323 6.86 7.06 -35.36
C ASN A 323 5.71 6.07 -35.57
N VAL A 324 5.40 5.78 -36.83
CA VAL A 324 4.29 4.90 -37.22
C VAL A 324 4.80 3.68 -37.98
N ILE A 325 4.05 2.58 -37.95
CA ILE A 325 4.31 1.44 -38.83
C ILE A 325 3.94 1.86 -40.26
N SER A 326 4.87 1.70 -41.20
CA SER A 326 4.60 1.99 -42.61
C SER A 326 3.55 1.03 -43.20
N GLN A 327 2.77 1.47 -44.18
CA GLN A 327 1.71 0.65 -44.78
C GLN A 327 2.23 -0.68 -45.36
N ASP A 328 3.40 -0.67 -46.02
CA ASP A 328 3.99 -1.89 -46.58
C ASP A 328 4.30 -2.94 -45.49
N VAL A 329 4.69 -2.49 -44.29
CA VAL A 329 4.94 -3.36 -43.14
C VAL A 329 3.62 -3.87 -42.55
N MET A 330 2.61 -3.01 -42.41
CA MET A 330 1.27 -3.41 -41.98
C MET A 330 0.69 -4.48 -42.91
N ASP A 331 0.77 -4.28 -44.22
CA ASP A 331 0.28 -5.22 -45.23
C ASP A 331 1.02 -6.56 -45.14
N ALA A 332 2.32 -6.54 -44.84
CA ALA A 332 3.12 -7.75 -44.65
C ALA A 332 2.78 -8.51 -43.34
N LEU A 333 2.35 -7.80 -42.29
CA LEU A 333 1.99 -8.40 -40.99
C LEU A 333 0.52 -8.84 -40.91
N GLN A 334 -0.35 -8.37 -41.81
CA GLN A 334 -1.79 -8.59 -41.76
C GLN A 334 -2.22 -10.06 -41.62
N SER A 335 -1.55 -10.98 -42.32
CA SER A 335 -1.89 -12.40 -42.24
C SER A 335 -1.59 -12.98 -40.85
N VAL A 336 -0.49 -12.54 -40.23
CA VAL A 336 -0.10 -12.95 -38.88
C VAL A 336 -1.10 -12.37 -37.88
N PHE A 337 -1.45 -11.08 -37.99
CA PHE A 337 -2.43 -10.46 -37.11
C PHE A 337 -3.78 -11.19 -37.11
N THR A 338 -4.28 -11.54 -38.29
CA THR A 338 -5.55 -12.26 -38.46
C THR A 338 -5.52 -13.68 -37.88
N GLU A 339 -4.34 -14.29 -37.81
CA GLU A 339 -4.15 -15.64 -37.27
C GLU A 339 -4.07 -15.64 -35.73
N VAL A 340 -3.39 -14.65 -35.15
CA VAL A 340 -2.98 -14.69 -33.73
C VAL A 340 -3.90 -13.97 -32.77
N TRP A 341 -4.54 -12.88 -33.23
CA TRP A 341 -5.47 -12.09 -32.43
C TRP A 341 -6.89 -12.62 -32.60
N LEU A 342 -7.55 -12.88 -31.48
CA LEU A 342 -8.95 -13.31 -31.39
C LEU A 342 -9.89 -12.14 -31.12
#